data_AF-A0A2E3C2R0-F1
#
_entry.id   AF-A0A2E3C2R0-F1
#
_cell.length_a   1.000
_cell.length_b   1.000
_cell.length_c   1.000
_cell.angle_alpha   90.00
_cell.angle_beta   90.00
_cell.angle_gamma   90.00
#
_symmetry.space_group_name_H-M   'P 1'
#
loop_
_entity.id
_entity.type
_entity.pdbx_description
1 polymer ?
#
loop_
_entity_poly.entity_id
_entity_poly.type
_entity_poly.pdbx_seq_one_letter_code
_entity_poly.pdbx_strand_id
1 'polypeptide(L)' 'MKKTNPIKYYKTSPEIIKLAVMYYVRFPLSLRNVEDILHERGIDICHETVRFWWNKFGTYFANGL' A
#
# COMPACT_ATOMS: atom_id res chain seq x y z
N MET A 1 23.60 3.95 -9.56
CA MET A 1 22.77 2.83 -9.03
C MET A 1 21.39 2.92 -9.67
N LYS A 2 20.99 1.94 -10.49
CA LYS A 2 19.63 1.92 -11.07
C LYS A 2 18.64 1.71 -9.92
N LYS A 3 17.84 2.74 -9.59
CA LYS A 3 16.67 2.58 -8.71
C LYS A 3 15.67 1.72 -9.47
N THR A 4 15.75 0.41 -9.29
CA THR A 4 14.74 -0.51 -9.81
C THR A 4 13.46 -0.21 -9.07
N ASN A 5 12.49 0.41 -9.75
CA ASN A 5 11.15 0.62 -9.18
C ASN A 5 10.60 -0.76 -8.79
N PRO A 6 10.44 -1.06 -7.48
CA PRO A 6 9.99 -2.38 -7.03
C PRO A 6 8.50 -2.59 -7.35
N ILE A 7 7.85 -1.56 -7.90
CA ILE A 7 6.43 -1.50 -8.22
C ILE A 7 6.20 -1.58 -9.75
N LYS A 8 7.27 -1.62 -10.57
CA LYS A 8 7.21 -1.53 -12.04
C LYS A 8 6.35 -2.62 -12.73
N TYR A 9 6.05 -3.72 -12.03
CA TYR A 9 5.27 -4.84 -12.56
C TYR A 9 3.88 -5.00 -11.91
N TYR A 10 3.50 -4.13 -10.98
CA TYR A 10 2.15 -4.16 -10.43
C TYR A 10 1.22 -3.37 -11.35
N LYS A 11 0.03 -3.92 -11.62
CA LYS A 11 -1.06 -3.17 -12.28
C LYS A 11 -1.49 -1.96 -11.45
N THR A 12 -1.25 -2.01 -10.14
CA THR A 12 -1.58 -0.96 -9.18
C THR A 12 -0.47 0.08 -9.12
N SER A 13 -0.82 1.35 -9.29
CA SER A 13 0.13 2.45 -9.22
C SER A 13 0.86 2.49 -7.86
N PRO A 14 2.16 2.83 -7.83
CA PRO A 14 2.94 2.92 -6.59
C PRO A 14 2.37 3.89 -5.57
N GLU A 15 1.64 4.91 -6.02
CA GLU A 15 0.93 5.87 -5.19
C GLU A 15 -0.19 5.21 -4.39
N ILE A 16 -0.93 4.26 -4.98
CA ILE A 16 -2.00 3.50 -4.30
C ILE A 16 -1.40 2.58 -3.22
N ILE A 17 -0.29 1.91 -3.54
CA ILE A 17 0.42 1.05 -2.59
C ILE A 17 0.90 1.86 -1.40
N LYS A 18 1.51 3.02 -1.66
CA LYS A 18 1.96 3.95 -0.61
C LYS A 18 0.78 4.46 0.22
N LEU A 19 -0.32 4.83 -0.42
CA LEU A 19 -1.52 5.33 0.24
C LEU A 19 -2.12 4.27 1.18
N ALA A 20 -2.30 3.03 0.71
CA ALA A 20 -2.83 1.92 1.50
C ALA A 20 -1.95 1.61 2.73
N VAL A 21 -0.63 1.55 2.52
CA VAL A 21 0.33 1.33 3.61
C VAL A 21 0.32 2.49 4.60
N MET A 22 0.28 3.74 4.13
CA MET A 22 0.19 4.92 4.99
C MET A 22 -1.10 4.97 5.81
N TYR A 23 -2.25 4.58 5.23
CA TYR A 23 -3.50 4.51 5.98
C TYR A 23 -3.43 3.52 7.14
N TYR A 24 -2.83 2.35 6.91
CA TYR A 24 -2.65 1.33 7.93
C TYR A 24 -1.66 1.73 9.03
N VAL A 25 -0.61 2.48 8.69
CA VAL A 25 0.45 2.89 9.66
C VAL A 25 0.10 4.14 10.43
N ARG A 26 -0.49 5.13 9.75
CA ARG A 26 -0.69 6.49 10.29
C ARG A 26 -1.98 6.60 11.09
N PHE A 27 -2.95 5.74 10.81
CA PHE A 27 -4.22 5.70 11.50
C PHE A 27 -4.42 4.31 12.10
N PRO A 28 -5.08 4.18 13.27
CA PRO A 28 -5.42 2.88 13.86
C PRO A 28 -6.60 2.24 13.12
N LEU A 29 -6.50 2.11 11.79
CA LEU A 29 -7.51 1.52 10.93
C LEU A 29 -7.28 0.02 10.81
N SER A 30 -8.36 -0.76 10.87
CA SER A 30 -8.33 -2.17 10.52
C SER A 30 -8.10 -2.33 9.01
N LEU A 31 -7.48 -3.44 8.59
CA LEU A 31 -7.21 -3.68 7.16
C LEU A 31 -8.50 -3.63 6.31
N ARG A 32 -9.64 -4.04 6.87
CA ARG A 32 -10.97 -3.96 6.23
C ARG A 32 -11.44 -2.51 6.04
N ASN A 33 -11.14 -1.60 6.97
CA ASN A 33 -11.47 -0.19 6.80
C ASN A 33 -10.60 0.44 5.70
N VAL A 34 -9.34 0.00 5.58
CA VAL A 34 -8.45 0.45 4.50
C VAL A 34 -8.93 -0.06 3.14
N GLU A 35 -9.38 -1.32 3.07
CA GLU A 35 -10.04 -1.91 1.90
C GLU A 35 -11.28 -1.09 1.51
N ASP A 36 -12.17 -0.80 2.45
CA ASP A 36 -13.40 -0.02 2.22
C ASP A 36 -13.09 1.39 1.66
N ILE A 37 -12.15 2.12 2.28
CA ILE A 37 -11.70 3.45 1.82
C ILE A 37 -11.12 3.41 0.39
N LEU A 38 -10.46 2.32 0.02
CA LEU A 38 -9.90 2.16 -1.32
C LEU A 38 -10.99 1.76 -2.32
N HIS A 39 -11.95 0.93 -1.91
CA HIS A 39 -13.15 0.62 -2.67
C HIS A 39 -14.00 1.86 -2.97
N GLU A 40 -14.21 2.75 -1.99
CA GLU A 40 -14.90 4.03 -2.18
C GLU A 40 -14.20 4.93 -3.22
N ARG A 41 -12.90 4.75 -3.41
CA ARG A 41 -12.09 5.45 -4.43
C ARG A 41 -12.06 4.73 -5.78
N GLY A 42 -12.84 3.65 -5.95
CA GLY A 42 -12.87 2.83 -7.16
C GLY A 42 -11.67 1.90 -7.31
N ILE A 43 -10.96 1.62 -6.22
CA ILE A 43 -9.80 0.73 -6.19
C ILE A 43 -10.23 -0.58 -5.54
N ASP A 44 -10.54 -1.57 -6.38
CA ASP A 44 -10.90 -2.91 -5.92
C ASP A 44 -9.64 -3.68 -5.49
N ILE A 45 -9.39 -3.74 -4.17
CA ILE A 45 -8.27 -4.50 -3.60
C ILE A 45 -8.66 -5.14 -2.26
N CYS A 46 -8.23 -6.39 -2.06
CA CYS A 46 -8.47 -7.07 -0.79
C CYS A 46 -7.54 -6.58 0.32
N HIS A 47 -8.02 -6.61 1.56
CA HIS A 47 -7.27 -6.32 2.78
C HIS A 47 -6.01 -7.20 2.94
N GLU A 48 -6.01 -8.41 2.38
CA GLU A 48 -4.83 -9.29 2.30
C GLU A 48 -3.71 -8.68 1.44
N THR A 49 -4.07 -7.96 0.38
CA THR A 49 -3.13 -7.24 -0.48
C THR A 49 -2.48 -6.08 0.28
N VAL A 50 -3.26 -5.36 1.09
CA VAL A 50 -2.75 -4.31 1.98
C VAL A 50 -1.77 -4.91 3.00
N ARG A 51 -2.10 -6.07 3.60
CA ARG A 51 -1.20 -6.80 4.51
C ARG A 51 0.09 -7.24 3.83
N PHE A 52 0.00 -7.72 2.59
CA PHE A 52 1.17 -8.11 1.80
C PHE A 52 2.07 -6.91 1.49
N TRP A 53 1.48 -5.77 1.11
CA TRP A 53 2.23 -4.55 0.86
C TRP A 53 2.89 -3.99 2.12
N TRP A 54 2.23 -4.03 3.27
CA TRP A 54 2.85 -3.69 4.55
C TRP A 54 4.09 -4.56 4.82
N ASN A 55 3.97 -5.88 4.70
CA ASN A 55 5.11 -6.78 4.95
C ASN A 55 6.26 -6.58 3.96
N LYS A 56 5.94 -6.29 2.69
CA LYS A 56 6.92 -6.20 1.61
C LYS A 56 7.56 -4.81 1.46
N PHE A 57 6.77 -3.76 1.70
CA PHE A 57 7.18 -2.37 1.49
C PHE A 57 7.24 -1.54 2.77
N GLY A 58 6.84 -2.07 3.93
CA GLY A 58 6.88 -1.35 5.20
C GLY A 58 8.28 -0.79 5.50
N THR A 59 9.33 -1.59 5.29
CA THR A 59 10.73 -1.16 5.43
C THR A 59 11.20 -0.26 4.28
N TYR A 60 10.63 -0.41 3.08
CA TYR A 60 10.95 0.42 1.92
C TYR A 60 10.43 1.87 2.09
N PHE A 61 9.23 2.02 2.64
CA PHE A 61 8.66 3.33 2.95
C PHE A 61 9.22 3.93 4.25
N ALA A 62 9.61 3.11 5.23
CA ALA A 62 10.23 3.59 6.47
C ALA A 62 11.65 4.15 6.27
N ASN A 63 12.45 3.58 5.35
CA ASN A 63 13.81 4.06 5.04
C ASN A 63 13.85 5.17 3.98
N GLY A 64 12.69 5.61 3.48
CA GLY A 64 12.56 6.64 2.43
C GLY A 64 11.95 7.95 2.93
N LEU A 65 11.80 8.12 4.23
CA LEU A 65 11.43 9.37 4.90
C LEU A 65 12.68 10.10 5.40
#